data_AF-A0A7V1ZEZ6-F1
#
_entry.id   AF-A0A7V1ZEZ6-F1
#
_cell.length_a   1.000
_cell.length_b   1.000
_cell.length_c   1.000
_cell.angle_alpha   90.00
_cell.angle_beta   90.00
_cell.angle_gamma   90.00
#
_symmetry.space_group_name_H-M   'P 1'
#
loop_
_entity.id
_entity.type
_entity.pdbx_description
1 polymer ?
#
loop_
_entity_poly.entity_id
_entity_poly.type
_entity_poly.pdbx_seq_one_letter_code
_entity_poly.pdbx_strand_id
1 'polypeptide(L)'
;MISLVLIAQNFLLKNVNVFTPKGKIDSVDILVENGIIKKIGKNLKSEYKVVDGNYHDVYPSFINTISSVGLVEISAVRATNDLFEIGDFNAFVKSYNAINPSSAHIGVIRSNGILIVNTIPRGSLISGFSSVVKLNGRTQEEMLIKEKSALNIFWNMKKIKK
;
A
#
# COMPACT_ATOMS: atom_id res chain seq x y z
N MET A 1 17.62 11.79 11.52
CA MET A 1 16.47 10.94 11.14
C MET A 1 15.59 10.79 12.37
N ILE A 2 14.55 11.62 12.51
CA ILE A 2 13.64 11.54 13.66
C ILE A 2 12.57 10.51 13.32
N SER A 3 12.68 9.33 13.92
CA SER A 3 11.63 8.32 13.93
C SER A 3 10.57 8.80 14.93
N LEU A 4 9.45 9.33 14.42
CA LEU A 4 8.29 9.64 15.25
C LEU A 4 7.32 8.46 15.19
N VAL A 5 7.06 7.90 16.37
CA VAL A 5 6.13 6.82 16.67
C VAL A 5 4.71 7.18 16.20
N LEU A 6 3.95 6.14 15.82
CA LEU A 6 2.50 6.16 15.55
C LEU A 6 1.73 6.94 16.64
N ILE A 7 1.37 8.18 16.34
CA ILE A 7 0.09 8.76 16.74
C ILE A 7 -0.41 9.48 15.50
N ALA A 8 -1.64 9.19 15.12
CA ALA A 8 -2.23 9.71 13.91
C ALA A 8 -2.23 11.26 14.00
N GLN A 9 -1.38 11.90 13.21
CA GLN A 9 -1.01 13.30 13.43
C GLN A 9 -2.19 14.22 13.13
N ASN A 10 -2.41 15.17 14.05
CA ASN A 10 -3.34 16.27 13.84
C ASN A 10 -2.57 17.45 13.26
N PHE A 11 -2.94 17.90 12.09
CA PHE A 11 -2.33 19.07 11.46
C PHE A 11 -3.29 19.75 10.49
N LEU A 12 -3.00 21.02 10.22
CA LEU A 12 -3.67 21.80 9.21
C LEU A 12 -2.65 22.14 8.12
N LEU A 13 -2.80 21.54 6.95
CA LEU A 13 -2.01 21.87 5.77
C LEU A 13 -2.70 23.02 5.03
N LYS A 14 -1.98 24.11 4.78
CA LYS A 14 -2.54 25.31 4.15
C LYS A 14 -2.03 25.55 2.74
N ASN A 15 -2.86 26.21 1.94
CA ASN A 15 -2.50 26.74 0.61
C ASN A 15 -1.92 25.70 -0.36
N VAL A 16 -2.52 24.50 -0.39
CA VAL A 16 -2.14 23.45 -1.33
C VAL A 16 -3.09 23.37 -2.51
N ASN A 17 -2.59 22.87 -3.64
CA ASN A 17 -3.47 22.41 -4.71
C ASN A 17 -3.77 20.93 -4.49
N VAL A 18 -5.04 20.55 -4.53
CA VAL A 18 -5.45 19.17 -4.26
C VAL A 18 -5.99 18.54 -5.53
N PHE A 19 -5.43 17.39 -5.88
CA PHE A 19 -5.92 16.57 -6.97
C PHE A 19 -6.89 15.53 -6.43
N THR A 20 -8.06 15.42 -7.06
CA THR A 20 -9.05 14.39 -6.75
C THR A 20 -9.42 13.65 -8.03
N PRO A 21 -10.06 12.46 -7.95
CA PRO A 21 -10.60 11.81 -9.13
C PRO A 21 -11.60 12.66 -9.93
N LYS A 22 -12.16 13.71 -9.32
CA LYS A 22 -13.09 14.65 -9.95
C LYS A 22 -12.42 15.87 -10.59
N GLY A 23 -11.12 16.05 -10.38
CA GLY A 23 -10.35 17.20 -10.87
C GLY A 23 -9.49 17.87 -9.79
N LYS A 24 -8.86 18.98 -10.19
CA LYS A 24 -7.99 19.80 -9.35
C LYS A 24 -8.78 20.85 -8.58
N ILE A 25 -8.41 21.09 -7.33
CA ILE A 25 -8.93 22.16 -6.48
C ILE A 25 -7.76 23.03 -6.03
N ASP A 26 -7.72 24.28 -6.51
CA ASP A 26 -6.61 25.20 -6.25
C ASP A 26 -6.76 25.96 -4.92
N SER A 27 -5.63 26.16 -4.25
CA SER A 27 -5.49 26.98 -3.04
C SER A 27 -6.52 26.64 -1.95
N VAL A 28 -6.43 25.42 -1.43
CA VAL A 28 -7.25 24.93 -0.32
C VAL A 28 -6.40 24.49 0.86
N ASP A 29 -7.05 24.35 2.00
CA ASP A 29 -6.51 23.82 3.23
C ASP A 29 -7.07 22.41 3.47
N ILE A 30 -6.25 21.54 4.07
CA ILE A 30 -6.61 20.19 4.49
C ILE A 30 -6.43 20.08 6.00
N LEU A 31 -7.54 19.83 6.71
CA LEU A 31 -7.53 19.49 8.12
C LEU A 31 -7.44 17.97 8.27
N VAL A 32 -6.38 17.49 8.92
CA VAL A 32 -6.20 16.09 9.26
C VAL A 32 -6.35 15.92 10.76
N GLU A 33 -7.23 15.01 11.16
CA GLU A 33 -7.50 14.63 12.54
C GLU A 33 -7.37 13.11 12.66
N ASN A 34 -6.57 12.65 13.62
CA ASN A 34 -6.27 11.26 13.84
C ASN A 34 -5.88 10.55 12.53
N GLY A 35 -5.06 11.20 11.71
CA GLY A 35 -4.59 10.66 10.42
C GLY A 35 -5.67 10.51 9.36
N ILE A 36 -6.88 11.02 9.59
CA ILE A 36 -8.00 11.03 8.65
C ILE A 36 -8.22 12.46 8.18
N ILE A 37 -8.48 12.63 6.89
CA ILE A 37 -8.88 13.92 6.34
C ILE A 37 -10.26 14.27 6.89
N LYS A 38 -10.33 15.25 7.79
CA LYS A 38 -11.57 15.72 8.40
C LYS A 38 -12.32 16.68 7.49
N LYS A 39 -11.59 17.60 6.87
CA LYS A 39 -12.16 18.67 6.04
C LYS A 39 -11.16 19.14 4.99
N ILE A 40 -11.67 19.45 3.81
CA ILE A 40 -10.95 20.15 2.74
C ILE A 40 -11.77 21.41 2.42
N GLY A 41 -11.12 22.57 2.36
CA GLY A 41 -11.80 23.83 2.05
C GLY A 41 -10.89 25.04 2.20
N LYS A 42 -11.42 26.24 1.98
CA LYS A 42 -10.65 27.48 2.11
C LYS A 42 -10.76 28.06 3.52
N ASN A 43 -9.70 28.76 3.96
CA ASN A 43 -9.66 29.53 5.21
C ASN A 43 -9.99 28.68 6.44
N LEU A 44 -9.51 27.43 6.47
CA LEU A 44 -9.69 26.58 7.62
C LEU A 44 -8.88 27.11 8.81
N LYS A 45 -9.45 26.96 10.00
CA LYS A 45 -8.83 27.30 11.28
C LYS A 45 -8.79 26.05 12.15
N SER A 46 -7.69 25.87 12.86
CA SER A 46 -7.45 24.76 13.76
C SER A 46 -6.41 25.17 14.79
N GLU A 47 -6.48 24.57 15.98
CA GLU A 47 -5.47 24.70 17.03
C GLU A 47 -4.28 23.75 16.80
N TYR A 48 -4.36 22.87 15.81
CA TYR A 48 -3.29 21.94 15.48
C TYR A 48 -2.13 22.62 14.77
N LYS A 49 -1.02 21.88 14.65
CA LYS A 49 0.16 22.32 13.92
C LYS A 49 -0.22 22.74 12.50
N VAL A 50 0.07 23.99 12.17
CA VAL A 50 -0.10 24.51 10.81
C VAL A 50 1.16 24.18 10.01
N VAL A 51 0.97 23.60 8.83
CA VAL A 51 2.01 23.33 7.84
C VAL A 51 1.69 24.19 6.62
N ASP A 52 2.63 25.05 6.23
CA ASP A 52 2.50 25.78 4.98
C ASP A 52 2.85 24.86 3.81
N GLY A 53 1.88 24.65 2.91
CA GLY A 53 2.01 23.85 1.70
C GLY A 53 2.04 24.70 0.45
N ASN A 54 2.29 26.02 0.54
CA ASN A 54 2.47 26.88 -0.62
C ASN A 54 3.38 26.23 -1.67
N TYR A 55 2.97 26.32 -2.94
CA TYR A 55 3.65 25.73 -4.09
C TYR A 55 3.72 24.19 -4.12
N HIS A 56 3.01 23.48 -3.23
CA HIS A 56 2.95 22.03 -3.23
C HIS A 56 1.59 21.53 -3.75
N ASP A 57 1.68 20.44 -4.52
CA ASP A 57 0.54 19.70 -5.01
C ASP A 57 0.33 18.44 -4.14
N VAL A 58 -0.91 18.21 -3.73
CA VAL A 58 -1.31 17.07 -2.91
C VAL A 58 -2.14 16.11 -3.75
N TYR A 59 -1.70 14.86 -3.79
CA TYR A 59 -2.37 13.77 -4.50
C TYR A 59 -2.87 12.70 -3.51
N PRO A 60 -3.98 12.01 -3.82
CA PRO A 60 -4.26 10.75 -3.17
C PRO A 60 -3.14 9.76 -3.46
N SER A 61 -2.91 8.84 -2.54
CA SER A 61 -1.95 7.76 -2.80
C SER A 61 -2.38 6.91 -3.99
N PHE A 62 -1.42 6.43 -4.74
CA PHE A 62 -1.64 5.43 -5.77
C PHE A 62 -1.86 4.04 -5.16
N ILE A 63 -2.61 3.22 -5.90
CA ILE A 63 -2.93 1.83 -5.55
C ILE A 63 -2.26 0.93 -6.60
N ASN A 64 -1.38 0.03 -6.16
CA ASN A 64 -0.82 -0.99 -7.05
C ASN A 64 -1.64 -2.28 -6.95
N THR A 65 -2.38 -2.63 -8.00
CA THR A 65 -3.34 -3.73 -8.01
C THR A 65 -2.72 -5.10 -8.31
N ILE A 66 -1.50 -5.14 -8.86
CA ILE A 66 -0.77 -6.38 -9.20
C ILE A 66 0.66 -6.23 -8.69
N SER A 67 0.92 -6.77 -7.50
CA SER A 67 2.18 -6.56 -6.81
C SER A 67 2.73 -7.84 -6.19
N SER A 68 4.05 -7.97 -6.13
CA SER A 68 4.77 -8.98 -5.31
C SER A 68 5.43 -8.35 -4.08
N VAL A 69 5.11 -7.09 -3.79
CA VAL A 69 5.70 -6.32 -2.69
C VAL A 69 5.35 -6.95 -1.36
N GLY A 70 6.36 -7.07 -0.50
CA GLY A 70 6.26 -7.76 0.78
C GLY A 70 6.53 -9.26 0.69
N LEU A 71 6.35 -9.91 -0.47
CA LEU A 71 6.67 -11.34 -0.66
C LEU A 71 8.12 -11.59 -1.11
N VAL A 72 8.75 -10.57 -1.70
CA VAL A 72 10.11 -10.63 -2.24
C VAL A 72 10.94 -9.53 -1.60
N GLU A 73 11.95 -9.92 -0.84
CA GLU A 73 12.84 -8.99 -0.14
C GLU A 73 14.13 -8.71 -0.93
N ILE A 74 14.81 -9.77 -1.37
CA ILE A 74 16.04 -9.70 -2.15
C ILE A 74 16.13 -10.98 -3.00
N SER A 75 16.15 -10.87 -4.33
CA SER A 75 16.23 -12.00 -5.27
C SER A 75 17.55 -12.81 -5.21
N ALA A 76 18.43 -12.55 -4.25
CA ALA A 76 19.77 -13.14 -4.16
C ALA A 76 19.83 -14.38 -3.25
N VAL A 77 18.79 -14.71 -2.48
CA VAL A 77 18.79 -15.88 -1.58
C VAL A 77 17.48 -16.65 -1.73
N ARG A 78 17.58 -17.92 -2.16
CA ARG A 78 16.43 -18.83 -2.40
C ARG A 78 15.57 -19.05 -1.14
N ALA A 79 16.11 -18.78 0.05
CA ALA A 79 15.45 -18.94 1.35
C ALA A 79 14.58 -17.74 1.80
N THR A 80 14.57 -16.63 1.07
CA THR A 80 13.74 -15.43 1.37
C THR A 80 12.70 -15.16 0.28
N ASN A 81 12.36 -16.20 -0.48
CA ASN A 81 11.46 -16.12 -1.62
C ASN A 81 10.19 -16.91 -1.34
N ASP A 82 9.26 -16.30 -0.59
CA ASP A 82 7.93 -16.86 -0.32
C ASP A 82 6.97 -16.67 -1.51
N LEU A 83 7.50 -16.44 -2.72
CA LEU A 83 6.67 -16.43 -3.92
C LEU A 83 6.10 -17.80 -4.23
N PHE A 84 6.77 -18.88 -3.83
CA PHE A 84 6.43 -20.25 -4.21
C PHE A 84 6.14 -21.08 -2.96
N GLU A 85 4.87 -21.35 -2.74
CA GLU A 85 4.42 -22.42 -1.85
C GLU A 85 4.53 -23.78 -2.58
N ILE A 86 4.95 -24.82 -1.87
CA ILE A 86 5.25 -26.12 -2.47
C ILE A 86 3.94 -26.83 -2.84
N GLY A 87 3.73 -27.09 -4.13
CA GLY A 87 2.59 -27.84 -4.66
C GLY A 87 1.79 -27.09 -5.71
N ASP A 88 1.01 -27.82 -6.52
CA ASP A 88 0.21 -27.24 -7.61
C ASP A 88 -1.09 -26.59 -7.11
N PHE A 89 -1.54 -26.94 -5.90
CA PHE A 89 -2.83 -26.56 -5.32
C PHE A 89 -2.68 -25.92 -3.93
N ASN A 90 -2.45 -24.61 -3.91
CA ASN A 90 -2.19 -23.84 -2.69
C ASN A 90 -3.40 -22.97 -2.30
N ALA A 91 -4.61 -23.56 -2.30
CA ALA A 91 -5.86 -22.83 -2.07
C ALA A 91 -5.97 -22.21 -0.65
N PHE A 92 -5.15 -22.65 0.30
CA PHE A 92 -5.13 -22.13 1.67
C PHE A 92 -4.17 -20.95 1.87
N VAL A 93 -3.26 -20.72 0.93
CA VAL A 93 -2.24 -19.68 1.03
C VAL A 93 -2.88 -18.31 0.97
N LYS A 94 -2.41 -17.41 1.81
CA LYS A 94 -2.84 -16.02 1.87
C LYS A 94 -1.60 -15.16 1.80
N SER A 95 -1.54 -14.27 0.83
CA SER A 95 -0.35 -13.44 0.58
C SER A 95 0.05 -12.61 1.79
N TYR A 96 -0.90 -12.18 2.61
CA TYR A 96 -0.59 -11.36 3.78
C TYR A 96 0.33 -12.05 4.81
N ASN A 97 0.27 -13.38 4.94
CA ASN A 97 1.10 -14.13 5.88
C ASN A 97 2.60 -14.01 5.56
N ALA A 98 2.93 -13.86 4.27
CA ALA A 98 4.29 -13.80 3.77
C ALA A 98 4.79 -12.37 3.57
N ILE A 99 4.01 -11.35 3.97
CA ILE A 99 4.46 -9.95 3.86
C ILE A 99 5.48 -9.68 4.96
N ASN A 100 6.66 -9.17 4.58
CA ASN A 100 7.62 -8.57 5.51
C ASN A 100 7.39 -7.05 5.65
N PRO A 101 6.89 -6.54 6.80
CA PRO A 101 6.73 -5.11 7.04
C PRO A 101 8.04 -4.32 7.03
N SER A 102 9.17 -4.99 7.28
CA SER A 102 10.50 -4.38 7.32
C SER A 102 11.20 -4.31 5.95
N SER A 103 10.47 -4.63 4.88
CA SER A 103 10.99 -4.59 3.50
C SER A 103 11.62 -3.25 3.13
N ALA A 104 12.84 -3.27 2.59
CA ALA A 104 13.43 -2.07 1.98
C ALA A 104 12.60 -1.57 0.78
N HIS A 105 11.91 -2.48 0.06
CA HIS A 105 11.05 -2.12 -1.07
C HIS A 105 9.86 -1.26 -0.65
N ILE A 106 9.35 -1.43 0.57
CA ILE A 106 8.25 -0.61 1.09
C ILE A 106 8.64 0.87 1.11
N GLY A 107 9.86 1.20 1.56
CA GLY A 107 10.36 2.58 1.58
C GLY A 107 10.39 3.21 0.19
N VAL A 108 10.95 2.49 -0.79
CA VAL A 108 11.09 2.94 -2.19
C VAL A 108 9.72 3.16 -2.85
N ILE A 109 8.77 2.27 -2.60
CA ILE A 109 7.46 2.34 -3.23
C ILE A 109 6.62 3.47 -2.64
N ARG A 110 6.74 3.70 -1.33
CA ARG A 110 6.10 4.84 -0.67
C ARG A 110 6.65 6.18 -1.13
N SER A 111 7.95 6.31 -1.38
CA SER A 111 8.52 7.54 -1.93
C SER A 111 8.00 7.86 -3.33
N ASN A 112 7.52 6.84 -4.07
CA ASN A 112 6.86 7.00 -5.36
C ASN A 112 5.33 7.26 -5.24
N GLY A 113 4.81 7.48 -4.03
CA GLY A 113 3.40 7.82 -3.80
C GLY A 113 2.43 6.63 -3.80
N ILE A 114 2.92 5.38 -3.84
CA ILE A 114 2.08 4.19 -3.72
C ILE A 114 1.99 3.82 -2.24
N LEU A 115 0.78 3.84 -1.67
CA LEU A 115 0.58 3.49 -0.24
C LEU A 115 -0.31 2.27 -0.02
N ILE A 116 -0.98 1.77 -1.06
CA ILE A 116 -1.83 0.57 -0.99
C ILE A 116 -1.40 -0.39 -2.09
N VAL A 117 -1.23 -1.66 -1.74
CA VAL A 117 -0.89 -2.71 -2.69
C VAL A 117 -1.82 -3.91 -2.54
N ASN A 118 -2.16 -4.52 -3.66
CA ASN A 118 -2.76 -5.85 -3.71
C ASN A 118 -1.65 -6.84 -4.05
N THR A 119 -1.20 -7.56 -3.02
CA THR A 119 -0.11 -8.51 -3.11
C THR A 119 -0.64 -9.85 -3.61
N ILE A 120 0.01 -10.39 -4.64
CA ILE A 120 -0.42 -11.56 -5.40
C ILE A 120 0.62 -12.68 -5.23
N PRO A 121 0.22 -13.87 -4.75
CA PRO A 121 1.09 -15.04 -4.70
C PRO A 121 1.26 -15.59 -6.12
N ARG A 122 2.41 -16.19 -6.43
CA ARG A 122 2.69 -16.69 -7.79
C ARG A 122 3.12 -18.16 -7.75
N GLY A 123 3.21 -18.78 -8.92
CA GLY A 123 4.03 -19.98 -9.07
C GLY A 123 3.35 -21.34 -9.13
N SER A 124 2.08 -21.47 -8.77
CA SER A 124 1.31 -22.72 -8.90
C SER A 124 -0.02 -22.54 -9.64
N LEU A 125 -0.62 -23.64 -10.12
CA LEU A 125 -1.90 -23.60 -10.86
C LEU A 125 -2.99 -22.90 -10.04
N ILE A 126 -3.08 -23.20 -8.74
CA ILE A 126 -3.83 -22.41 -7.77
C ILE A 126 -2.84 -21.86 -6.75
N SER A 127 -2.44 -20.59 -6.89
CA SER A 127 -1.40 -19.96 -6.04
C SER A 127 -1.93 -19.41 -4.71
N GLY A 128 -3.23 -19.51 -4.46
CA GLY A 128 -3.86 -19.02 -3.23
C GLY A 128 -4.41 -17.61 -3.37
N PHE A 129 -4.68 -16.98 -2.23
CA PHE A 129 -5.38 -15.70 -2.14
C PHE A 129 -4.45 -14.50 -2.15
N SER A 130 -4.79 -13.51 -2.98
CA SER A 130 -4.23 -12.16 -2.90
C SER A 130 -4.75 -11.43 -1.67
N SER A 131 -3.96 -10.50 -1.16
CA SER A 131 -4.31 -9.69 0.01
C SER A 131 -4.06 -8.20 -0.27
N VAL A 132 -4.96 -7.34 0.19
CA VAL A 132 -4.77 -5.88 0.09
C VAL A 132 -4.20 -5.38 1.40
N VAL A 133 -3.09 -4.64 1.30
CA VAL A 133 -2.41 -4.04 2.45
C VAL A 133 -2.09 -2.57 2.20
N LYS A 134 -2.04 -1.79 3.27
CA LYS A 134 -1.39 -0.48 3.29
C LYS A 134 0.09 -0.66 3.61
N LEU A 135 0.93 0.16 3.01
CA LEU A 135 2.37 0.16 3.21
C LEU A 135 2.80 0.92 4.48
N ASN A 136 1.91 1.03 5.46
CA ASN A 136 2.17 1.68 6.73
C ASN A 136 1.72 0.78 7.87
N GLY A 137 2.69 0.31 8.66
CA GLY A 137 2.50 -0.58 9.80
C GLY A 137 3.81 -1.27 10.15
N ARG A 138 3.89 -1.84 11.35
CA ARG A 138 5.04 -2.61 11.84
C ARG A 138 4.76 -4.11 11.82
N THR A 139 3.50 -4.51 11.82
CA THR A 139 3.05 -5.91 11.71
C THR A 139 2.18 -6.10 10.47
N GLN A 140 2.03 -7.35 10.04
CA GLN A 140 1.17 -7.69 8.91
C GLN A 140 -0.30 -7.34 9.20
N GLU A 141 -0.75 -7.51 10.44
CA GLU A 141 -2.12 -7.19 10.88
C GLU A 141 -2.37 -5.69 10.83
N GLU A 142 -1.41 -4.87 11.26
CA GLU A 142 -1.52 -3.42 11.18
C GLU A 142 -1.62 -2.96 9.73
N MET A 143 -0.90 -3.62 8.81
CA MET A 143 -0.88 -3.33 7.38
C MET A 143 -2.10 -3.88 6.64
N LEU A 144 -2.83 -4.84 7.21
CA LEU A 144 -3.91 -5.53 6.52
C LEU A 144 -5.13 -4.63 6.28
N ILE A 145 -5.60 -4.58 5.04
CA ILE A 145 -6.90 -3.99 4.67
C ILE A 145 -7.90 -5.08 4.35
N LYS A 146 -7.49 -6.07 3.53
CA LYS A 146 -8.35 -7.19 3.15
C LYS A 146 -7.52 -8.47 3.00
N GLU A 147 -7.89 -9.48 3.78
CA GLU A 147 -7.21 -10.77 3.81
C GLU A 147 -7.29 -11.52 2.48
N LYS A 148 -8.47 -11.61 1.88
CA LYS A 148 -8.72 -12.34 0.63
C LYS A 148 -9.37 -11.41 -0.38
N SER A 149 -8.61 -10.91 -1.34
CA SER A 149 -9.12 -10.06 -2.43
C SER A 149 -9.55 -10.87 -3.64
N ALA A 150 -8.74 -11.85 -4.04
CA ALA A 150 -9.00 -12.75 -5.17
C ALA A 150 -8.25 -14.08 -4.98
N LEU A 151 -8.82 -15.17 -5.50
CA LEU A 151 -8.09 -16.44 -5.69
C LEU A 151 -7.30 -16.35 -7.00
N ASN A 152 -6.01 -16.71 -6.97
CA ASN A 152 -5.14 -16.61 -8.14
C ASN A 152 -4.96 -17.99 -8.78
N ILE A 153 -5.32 -18.07 -10.05
CA ILE A 153 -5.21 -19.28 -10.86
C ILE A 153 -4.29 -18.98 -12.04
N PHE A 154 -3.18 -19.70 -12.14
CA PHE A 154 -2.24 -19.59 -13.25
C PHE A 154 -2.42 -20.76 -14.21
N TRP A 155 -3.28 -20.54 -15.20
CA TRP A 155 -3.57 -21.56 -16.20
C TRP A 155 -2.43 -21.64 -17.22
N ASN A 156 -1.57 -22.65 -17.09
CA ASN A 156 -0.46 -22.86 -18.02
C ASN A 156 -0.94 -23.64 -19.25
N MET A 157 -1.19 -22.97 -20.37
CA MET A 157 -1.49 -23.64 -21.66
C MET A 157 -0.23 -24.24 -22.27
N LYS A 158 0.42 -25.21 -21.61
CA LYS A 158 1.32 -26.11 -22.33
C LYS A 158 0.43 -27.00 -23.21
N LYS A 159 0.55 -26.81 -24.53
CA LYS A 159 -0.12 -27.64 -25.55
C LYS A 159 -0.07 -29.10 -25.11
N ILE A 160 -1.25 -29.69 -24.92
CA ILE A 160 -1.41 -31.14 -24.85
C ILE A 160 -0.79 -31.66 -26.15
N LYS A 161 0.40 -32.26 -26.08
CA LYS A 161 0.93 -33.00 -27.21
C LYS A 161 -0.04 -34.17 -27.41
N LYS A 162 -0.74 -34.15 -28.55
CA LYS A 162 -1.49 -35.29 -29.07
C LYS A 162 -0.57 -36.50 -29.19
#